data_AF-V4CKD5-F1
#
_entry.id   AF-V4CKD5-F1
#
_cell.length_a   1.000
_cell.length_b   1.000
_cell.length_c   1.000
_cell.angle_alpha   90.00
_cell.angle_beta   90.00
_cell.angle_gamma   90.00
#
_symmetry.space_group_name_H-M   'P 1'
#
loop_
_entity.id
_entity.type
_entity.pdbx_description
1 polymer ?
#
loop_
_entity_poly.entity_id
_entity_poly.type
_entity_poly.pdbx_seq_one_letter_code
_entity_poly.pdbx_strand_id
1 'polypeptide(L)'
;CGGYIQTVPGSIQTPNYPDSYPPTTECTWIIEAAADHNVQLIFLTFDIVLDSYCTGDKVEFKDGPNENSPWIASYCGNISPPNITTTGRYLYIRFISDDQIQTAGMHLFFDQACKISLNDSSGFISSPNYPSNYPSLTKCVWIISPPYESLIQLTVLNLEIEYETNCLYDSLNIYDGKNESSLLLAKYCGSYTNEVLNSTSNFLFIQFTSDTSGKLKIHRLIKKE
;
A
#
# COMPACT_ATOMS: atom_id res chain seq x y z
N CYS A 1 -16.03 14.70 13.33
CA CYS A 1 -14.92 13.87 13.87
C CYS A 1 -13.90 13.60 12.76
N GLY A 2 -12.80 12.90 13.05
CA GLY A 2 -11.78 12.53 12.06
C GLY A 2 -10.49 13.33 12.16
N GLY A 3 -9.72 13.40 11.07
CA GLY A 3 -8.43 14.11 11.05
C GLY A 3 -7.54 13.79 9.85
N TYR A 4 -6.41 14.51 9.79
CA TYR A 4 -5.34 14.29 8.80
C TYR A 4 -4.26 13.39 9.41
N ILE A 5 -3.93 12.29 8.73
CA ILE A 5 -3.04 11.24 9.24
C ILE A 5 -1.83 11.08 8.32
N GLN A 6 -0.65 11.39 8.85
CA GLN A 6 0.63 11.23 8.15
C GLN A 6 1.47 10.06 8.69
N THR A 7 1.05 9.47 9.80
CA THR A 7 1.71 8.32 10.42
C THR A 7 1.09 7.04 9.87
N VAL A 8 1.88 6.30 9.09
CA VAL A 8 1.52 5.02 8.49
C VAL A 8 2.54 3.97 8.98
N PRO A 9 2.12 2.77 9.41
CA PRO A 9 0.75 2.26 9.48
C PRO A 9 -0.11 2.90 10.59
N GLY A 10 -1.43 2.72 10.50
CA GLY A 10 -2.36 3.17 11.51
C GLY A 10 -3.74 2.50 11.41
N SER A 11 -4.66 2.91 12.29
CA SER A 11 -6.04 2.43 12.25
C SER A 11 -7.04 3.58 12.40
N ILE A 12 -8.22 3.39 11.81
CA ILE A 12 -9.38 4.29 11.92
C ILE A 12 -10.53 3.49 12.48
N GLN A 13 -11.25 4.10 13.41
CA GLN A 13 -12.46 3.53 13.98
C GLN A 13 -13.58 4.57 13.92
N THR A 14 -14.81 4.10 13.77
CA THR A 14 -15.98 4.94 14.03
C THR A 14 -15.98 5.41 15.49
N PRO A 15 -16.58 6.57 15.79
CA PRO A 15 -16.69 7.02 17.18
C PRO A 15 -17.38 5.97 18.05
N ASN A 16 -16.94 5.84 19.30
CA ASN A 16 -17.40 4.86 20.29
C ASN A 16 -17.11 3.38 20.02
N TYR A 17 -16.50 3.02 18.87
CA TYR A 17 -16.15 1.63 18.57
C TYR A 17 -15.41 0.97 19.77
N PRO A 18 -15.79 -0.25 20.20
CA PRO A 18 -16.70 -1.20 19.53
C PRO A 18 -18.20 -1.01 19.83
N ASP A 19 -18.58 0.00 20.62
CA ASP A 19 -19.99 0.33 20.84
C ASP A 19 -20.59 1.07 19.63
N SER A 20 -21.92 1.23 19.63
CA SER A 20 -22.61 1.88 18.52
C SER A 20 -22.12 3.32 18.29
N TYR A 21 -21.90 3.67 17.03
CA TYR A 21 -21.58 5.05 16.66
C TYR A 21 -22.75 6.00 16.97
N PRO A 22 -22.52 7.31 17.12
CA PRO A 22 -23.60 8.27 17.35
C PRO A 22 -24.41 8.55 16.07
N PRO A 23 -25.71 8.92 16.21
CA PRO A 23 -26.52 9.41 15.09
C PRO A 23 -25.99 10.76 14.56
N THR A 24 -26.42 11.15 13.36
CA THR A 24 -26.18 12.47 12.76
C THR A 24 -24.71 12.90 12.77
N THR A 25 -23.81 11.92 12.60
CA THR A 25 -22.39 12.11 12.78
C THR A 25 -21.68 12.09 11.44
N GLU A 26 -20.83 13.07 11.23
CA GLU A 26 -19.93 13.11 10.08
C GLU A 26 -18.47 13.09 10.55
N CYS A 27 -17.73 12.08 10.08
CA CYS A 27 -16.28 12.01 10.27
C CYS A 27 -15.57 12.00 8.92
N THR A 28 -14.46 12.73 8.84
CA THR A 28 -13.60 12.74 7.65
C THR A 28 -12.17 12.44 8.02
N TRP A 29 -11.57 11.46 7.35
CA TRP A 29 -10.16 11.14 7.48
C TRP A 29 -9.45 11.32 6.15
N ILE A 30 -8.24 11.86 6.21
CA ILE A 30 -7.35 11.96 5.07
C ILE A 30 -6.06 11.27 5.47
N ILE A 31 -5.75 10.16 4.81
CA ILE A 31 -4.50 9.42 5.00
C ILE A 31 -3.51 9.89 3.93
N GLU A 32 -2.30 10.23 4.36
CA GLU A 32 -1.17 10.54 3.49
C GLU A 32 -0.05 9.52 3.71
N ALA A 33 0.22 8.68 2.70
CA ALA A 33 1.42 7.86 2.62
C ALA A 33 2.65 8.73 2.27
N ALA A 34 3.87 8.21 2.41
CA ALA A 34 5.07 8.93 1.95
C ALA A 34 5.04 9.18 0.43
N ALA A 35 5.92 10.06 -0.05
CA ALA A 35 6.02 10.38 -1.48
C ALA A 35 6.19 9.10 -2.33
N ASP A 36 5.57 9.09 -3.52
CA ASP A 36 5.63 7.99 -4.51
C ASP A 36 5.13 6.62 -4.03
N HIS A 37 4.30 6.59 -2.98
CA HIS A 37 3.66 5.37 -2.51
C HIS A 37 2.15 5.52 -2.47
N ASN A 38 1.47 4.39 -2.40
CA ASN A 38 0.02 4.29 -2.34
C ASN A 38 -0.42 3.98 -0.90
N VAL A 39 -1.71 4.17 -0.61
CA VAL A 39 -2.34 3.75 0.65
C VAL A 39 -3.03 2.42 0.41
N GLN A 40 -2.76 1.43 1.25
CA GLN A 40 -3.51 0.17 1.30
C GLN A 40 -4.39 0.16 2.55
N LEU A 41 -5.70 0.04 2.36
CA LEU A 41 -6.71 -0.02 3.41
C LEU A 41 -7.29 -1.44 3.49
N ILE A 42 -7.41 -1.94 4.72
CA ILE A 42 -7.93 -3.26 5.06
C ILE A 42 -9.10 -3.08 6.04
N PHE A 43 -10.21 -3.76 5.77
CA PHE A 43 -11.37 -3.80 6.66
C PHE A 43 -11.15 -4.90 7.72
N LEU A 44 -10.95 -4.50 8.98
CA LEU A 44 -10.85 -5.46 10.09
C LEU A 44 -12.25 -5.87 10.57
N THR A 45 -13.13 -4.87 10.74
CA THR A 45 -14.55 -5.07 11.03
C THR A 45 -15.38 -4.03 10.27
N PHE A 46 -16.58 -4.44 9.85
CA PHE A 46 -17.49 -3.57 9.11
C PHE A 46 -18.95 -3.95 9.44
N ASP A 47 -19.64 -3.03 10.09
CA ASP A 47 -21.03 -3.17 10.51
C ASP A 47 -21.67 -1.78 10.52
N ILE A 48 -22.14 -1.34 9.35
CA ILE A 48 -22.85 -0.08 9.13
C ILE A 48 -24.31 -0.42 8.80
N VAL A 49 -25.28 0.40 9.22
CA VAL A 49 -26.70 0.08 8.97
C VAL A 49 -26.95 -0.09 7.47
N LEU A 50 -27.59 -1.20 7.10
CA LEU A 50 -27.98 -1.49 5.73
C LEU A 50 -29.33 -0.85 5.42
N ASP A 51 -29.40 -0.04 4.37
CA ASP A 51 -30.63 0.31 3.70
C ASP A 51 -30.58 -0.10 2.21
N SER A 52 -31.69 0.07 1.47
CA SER A 52 -31.78 -0.42 0.08
C SER A 52 -30.79 0.22 -0.89
N TYR A 53 -30.20 1.38 -0.57
CA TYR A 53 -29.33 2.15 -1.47
C TYR A 53 -28.11 2.78 -0.79
N CYS A 54 -27.79 2.40 0.45
CA CYS A 54 -26.86 3.07 1.36
C CYS A 54 -27.08 4.59 1.40
N THR A 55 -28.34 5.04 1.56
CA THR A 55 -28.70 6.46 1.53
C THR A 55 -28.60 7.16 2.88
N GLY A 56 -28.82 6.43 3.97
CA GLY A 56 -28.58 6.89 5.34
C GLY A 56 -27.12 6.70 5.72
N ASP A 57 -26.85 5.68 6.54
CA ASP A 57 -25.52 5.39 7.05
C ASP A 57 -24.59 4.81 5.99
N LYS A 58 -23.42 5.42 5.81
CA LYS A 58 -22.46 4.98 4.80
C LYS A 58 -21.04 5.44 5.07
N VAL A 59 -20.11 4.74 4.43
CA VAL A 59 -18.70 5.12 4.35
C VAL A 59 -18.30 5.27 2.90
N GLU A 60 -17.80 6.45 2.53
CA GLU A 60 -17.35 6.82 1.20
C GLU A 60 -15.82 6.87 1.14
N PHE A 61 -15.25 6.39 0.03
CA PHE A 61 -13.81 6.35 -0.23
C PHE A 61 -13.51 7.03 -1.56
N LYS A 62 -12.50 7.92 -1.56
CA LYS A 62 -12.04 8.64 -2.76
C LYS A 62 -10.51 8.63 -2.86
N ASP A 63 -9.99 8.47 -4.07
CA ASP A 63 -8.57 8.35 -4.39
C ASP A 63 -7.92 9.73 -4.55
N GLY A 64 -7.55 10.35 -3.43
CA GLY A 64 -6.94 11.67 -3.40
C GLY A 64 -7.14 12.39 -2.07
N PRO A 65 -6.73 13.67 -1.98
CA PRO A 65 -6.64 14.37 -0.70
C PRO A 65 -7.95 15.01 -0.22
N ASN A 66 -9.02 15.02 -1.02
CA ASN A 66 -10.25 15.74 -0.67
C ASN A 66 -11.53 15.16 -1.31
N GLU A 67 -12.67 15.77 -1.00
CA GLU A 67 -14.00 15.37 -1.47
C GLU A 67 -14.19 15.40 -3.00
N ASN A 68 -13.39 16.17 -3.74
CA ASN A 68 -13.47 16.25 -5.21
C ASN A 68 -12.56 15.23 -5.90
N SER A 69 -11.86 14.38 -5.13
CA SER A 69 -10.98 13.34 -5.66
C SER A 69 -11.78 12.25 -6.39
N PRO A 70 -11.15 11.52 -7.32
CA PRO A 70 -11.75 10.38 -8.00
C PRO A 70 -12.48 9.41 -7.05
N TRP A 71 -13.70 9.02 -7.41
CA TRP A 71 -14.51 8.10 -6.61
C TRP A 71 -13.94 6.69 -6.61
N ILE A 72 -13.88 6.05 -5.44
CA ILE A 72 -13.57 4.61 -5.30
C ILE A 72 -14.87 3.84 -5.07
N ALA A 73 -15.51 4.05 -3.92
CA ALA A 73 -16.67 3.27 -3.50
C ALA A 73 -17.47 3.93 -2.36
N SER A 74 -18.68 3.43 -2.13
CA SER A 74 -19.49 3.66 -0.94
C SER A 74 -20.01 2.33 -0.41
N TYR A 75 -19.96 2.12 0.89
CA TYR A 75 -20.38 0.88 1.54
C TYR A 75 -21.31 1.13 2.73
N CYS A 76 -22.25 0.20 2.92
CA CYS A 76 -23.07 0.03 4.11
C CYS A 76 -23.40 -1.47 4.29
N GLY A 77 -23.98 -1.85 5.42
CA GLY A 77 -24.24 -3.24 5.80
C GLY A 77 -23.13 -3.88 6.63
N ASN A 78 -23.22 -5.20 6.78
CA ASN A 78 -22.32 -6.00 7.64
C ASN A 78 -21.45 -6.99 6.86
N ILE A 79 -21.44 -6.89 5.53
CA ILE A 79 -20.56 -7.68 4.68
C ILE A 79 -19.26 -6.91 4.53
N SER A 80 -18.13 -7.52 4.93
CA SER A 80 -16.82 -6.91 4.82
C SER A 80 -16.50 -6.54 3.36
N PRO A 81 -16.20 -5.26 3.06
CA PRO A 81 -15.81 -4.83 1.72
C PRO A 81 -14.44 -5.36 1.30
N PRO A 82 -14.12 -5.34 -0.02
CA PRO A 82 -12.77 -5.64 -0.49
C PRO A 82 -11.77 -4.57 -0.04
N ASN A 83 -10.52 -4.97 0.17
CA ASN A 83 -9.42 -4.05 0.48
C ASN A 83 -9.25 -3.00 -0.64
N ILE A 84 -8.89 -1.78 -0.26
CA ILE A 84 -8.70 -0.66 -1.18
C ILE A 84 -7.21 -0.36 -1.30
N THR A 85 -6.73 -0.17 -2.52
CA THR A 85 -5.40 0.40 -2.79
C THR A 85 -5.58 1.63 -3.67
N THR A 86 -5.08 2.78 -3.23
CA THR A 86 -5.16 4.03 -4.00
C THR A 86 -4.18 4.03 -5.18
N THR A 87 -4.34 4.95 -6.13
CA THR A 87 -3.39 5.18 -7.23
C THR A 87 -2.34 6.25 -6.90
N GLY A 88 -2.64 7.12 -5.93
CA GLY A 88 -1.68 8.09 -5.37
C GLY A 88 -1.47 7.91 -3.87
N ARG A 89 -0.73 8.85 -3.27
CA ARG A 89 -0.38 8.82 -1.84
C ARG A 89 -1.48 9.23 -0.87
N TYR A 90 -2.66 9.59 -1.36
CA TYR A 90 -3.75 10.09 -0.54
C TYR A 90 -4.99 9.21 -0.62
N LEU A 91 -5.62 8.96 0.53
CA LEU A 91 -6.94 8.34 0.61
C LEU A 91 -7.85 9.24 1.44
N TYR A 92 -8.97 9.65 0.85
CA TYR A 92 -10.03 10.40 1.51
C TYR A 92 -11.16 9.45 1.92
N ILE A 93 -11.52 9.47 3.20
CA ILE A 93 -12.57 8.62 3.79
C ILE A 93 -13.59 9.53 4.47
N ARG A 94 -14.88 9.31 4.20
CA ARG A 94 -15.98 10.05 4.83
C ARG A 94 -17.02 9.09 5.35
N PHE A 95 -17.26 9.13 6.66
CA PHE A 95 -18.36 8.42 7.31
C PHE A 95 -19.49 9.39 7.63
N ILE A 96 -20.72 8.96 7.33
CA ILE A 96 -21.94 9.72 7.62
C ILE A 96 -22.93 8.75 8.28
N SER A 97 -23.55 9.19 9.38
CA SER A 97 -24.73 8.55 9.96
C SER A 97 -25.95 9.48 9.94
N ASP A 98 -27.13 8.90 9.82
CA ASP A 98 -28.42 9.59 9.92
C ASP A 98 -28.96 9.58 11.37
N ASP A 99 -30.21 10.01 11.56
CA ASP A 99 -30.87 10.10 12.86
C ASP A 99 -31.60 8.81 13.29
N GLN A 100 -31.40 7.69 12.56
CA GLN A 100 -32.12 6.43 12.76
C GLN A 100 -31.37 5.49 13.71
N ILE A 101 -31.21 4.21 13.35
CA ILE A 101 -30.57 3.17 14.17
C ILE A 101 -29.05 3.24 13.96
N GLN A 102 -28.27 2.81 14.96
CA GLN A 102 -26.80 2.70 14.84
C GLN A 102 -26.31 1.30 15.21
N THR A 103 -25.23 0.89 14.55
CA THR A 103 -24.52 -0.39 14.72
C THR A 103 -23.10 -0.17 15.24
N ALA A 104 -22.31 -1.22 15.45
CA ALA A 104 -20.95 -1.10 16.02
C ALA A 104 -20.00 -0.26 15.16
N GLY A 105 -20.25 -0.15 13.86
CA GLY A 105 -19.48 0.68 12.95
C GLY A 105 -18.34 -0.06 12.28
N MET A 106 -17.19 0.60 12.14
CA MET A 106 -16.05 0.03 11.41
C MET A 106 -14.74 0.20 12.15
N HIS A 107 -13.85 -0.76 11.93
CA HIS A 107 -12.44 -0.69 12.29
C HIS A 107 -11.62 -1.01 11.04
N LEU A 108 -10.87 -0.01 10.59
CA LEU A 108 -10.02 -0.07 9.43
C LEU A 108 -8.56 -0.06 9.87
N PHE A 109 -7.73 -0.84 9.18
CA PHE A 109 -6.28 -0.73 9.26
C PHE A 109 -5.78 -0.20 7.92
N PHE A 110 -4.82 0.71 7.96
CA PHE A 110 -4.14 1.16 6.75
C PHE A 110 -2.64 1.13 6.92
N ASP A 111 -1.99 0.82 5.81
CA ASP A 111 -0.55 0.86 5.68
C ASP A 111 -0.17 1.46 4.33
N GLN A 112 1.12 1.66 4.11
CA GLN A 112 1.68 2.00 2.83
C GLN A 112 1.51 0.79 1.91
N ALA A 113 0.80 0.96 0.80
CA ALA A 113 0.74 -0.09 -0.20
C ALA A 113 2.15 -0.28 -0.74
N CYS A 114 2.69 -1.46 -0.47
CA CYS A 114 4.01 -1.84 -0.93
C CYS A 114 3.94 -2.81 -2.12
N LYS A 115 2.74 -3.03 -2.68
CA LYS A 115 2.53 -3.67 -3.98
C LYS A 115 2.30 -2.60 -5.06
N ILE A 116 3.27 -2.38 -5.92
CA ILE A 116 3.28 -1.30 -6.92
C ILE A 116 3.44 -1.89 -8.32
N SER A 117 2.65 -1.40 -9.29
CA SER A 117 2.80 -1.76 -10.71
C SER A 117 3.35 -0.58 -11.49
N LEU A 118 4.47 -0.77 -12.19
CA LEU A 118 5.15 0.24 -13.00
C LEU A 118 5.03 -0.09 -14.48
N ASN A 119 4.19 0.69 -15.16
CA ASN A 119 3.88 0.48 -16.58
C ASN A 119 4.56 1.47 -17.52
N ASP A 120 5.31 2.44 -16.99
CA ASP A 120 6.04 3.42 -17.79
C ASP A 120 7.30 2.81 -18.42
N SER A 121 7.79 3.43 -19.49
CA SER A 121 9.02 3.03 -20.18
C SER A 121 10.26 3.17 -19.30
N SER A 122 10.23 4.11 -18.35
CA SER A 122 11.26 4.30 -17.33
C SER A 122 10.60 4.70 -16.02
N GLY A 123 11.31 4.53 -14.92
CA GLY A 123 10.79 4.85 -13.60
C GLY A 123 11.77 4.46 -12.51
N PHE A 124 11.30 4.61 -11.27
CA PHE A 124 12.08 4.35 -10.08
C PHE A 124 11.27 3.62 -9.03
N ILE A 125 11.92 2.74 -8.27
CA ILE A 125 11.37 2.17 -7.04
C ILE A 125 12.24 2.55 -5.85
N SER A 126 11.63 2.57 -4.68
CA SER A 126 12.28 2.78 -3.40
C SER A 126 11.67 1.86 -2.35
N SER A 127 12.44 1.57 -1.30
CA SER A 127 11.92 0.84 -0.14
C SER A 127 10.82 1.65 0.56
N PRO A 128 9.89 0.99 1.29
CA PRO A 128 8.97 1.70 2.15
C PRO A 128 9.71 2.64 3.11
N ASN A 129 9.06 3.75 3.45
CA ASN A 129 9.61 4.83 4.27
C ASN A 129 10.90 5.49 3.77
N TYR A 130 11.41 5.21 2.57
CA TYR A 130 12.62 5.87 2.05
C TYR A 130 12.54 7.41 2.18
N PRO A 131 13.60 8.12 2.63
CA PRO A 131 14.96 7.65 2.95
C PRO A 131 15.14 7.09 4.37
N SER A 132 14.05 6.82 5.08
CA SER A 132 14.04 6.13 6.36
C SER A 132 14.06 4.58 6.24
N ASN A 133 13.97 3.87 7.37
CA ASN A 133 14.18 2.41 7.49
C ASN A 133 12.91 1.80 6.95
N TYR A 134 13.08 0.76 6.12
CA TYR A 134 11.97 -0.12 5.85
C TYR A 134 11.45 -0.69 7.19
N PRO A 135 10.13 -0.84 7.35
CA PRO A 135 9.56 -1.47 8.55
C PRO A 135 10.01 -2.93 8.66
N SER A 136 10.08 -3.47 9.88
CA SER A 136 10.17 -4.92 10.07
C SER A 136 8.89 -5.62 9.64
N LEU A 137 8.95 -6.93 9.41
CA LEU A 137 7.81 -7.76 8.98
C LEU A 137 7.11 -7.27 7.69
N THR A 138 7.87 -6.66 6.78
CA THR A 138 7.35 -6.11 5.54
C THR A 138 7.50 -7.10 4.39
N LYS A 139 6.49 -7.19 3.52
CA LYS A 139 6.61 -7.83 2.20
C LYS A 139 6.17 -6.86 1.10
N CYS A 140 7.12 -6.28 0.38
CA CYS A 140 6.85 -5.39 -0.76
C CYS A 140 6.99 -6.13 -2.07
N VAL A 141 6.22 -5.71 -3.07
CA VAL A 141 6.23 -6.25 -4.42
C VAL A 141 6.20 -5.11 -5.43
N TRP A 142 7.11 -5.13 -6.40
CA TRP A 142 7.04 -4.28 -7.58
C TRP A 142 6.86 -5.14 -8.82
N ILE A 143 5.89 -4.81 -9.65
CA ILE A 143 5.63 -5.46 -10.94
C ILE A 143 5.96 -4.45 -12.02
N ILE A 144 7.02 -4.69 -12.77
CA ILE A 144 7.47 -3.80 -13.83
C ILE A 144 7.06 -4.40 -15.17
N SER A 145 6.26 -3.67 -15.94
CA SER A 145 5.78 -4.10 -17.25
C SER A 145 5.66 -2.91 -18.20
N PRO A 146 6.74 -2.55 -18.93
CA PRO A 146 6.72 -1.43 -19.89
C PRO A 146 5.67 -1.60 -20.98
N PRO A 147 5.31 -0.51 -21.68
CA PRO A 147 4.53 -0.62 -22.89
C PRO A 147 5.34 -1.31 -23.99
N TYR A 148 4.62 -1.85 -24.98
CA TYR A 148 5.19 -2.47 -26.19
C TYR A 148 6.07 -3.71 -25.94
N GLU A 149 5.88 -4.39 -24.80
CA GLU A 149 6.58 -5.65 -24.49
C GLU A 149 8.11 -5.57 -24.57
N SER A 150 8.66 -4.41 -24.21
CA SER A 150 10.12 -4.18 -24.21
C SER A 150 10.84 -4.92 -23.08
N LEU A 151 12.10 -5.28 -23.34
CA LEU A 151 13.00 -5.80 -22.31
C LEU A 151 13.31 -4.70 -21.28
N ILE A 152 13.67 -5.11 -20.08
CA ILE A 152 13.86 -4.25 -18.92
C ILE A 152 15.32 -4.33 -18.50
N GLN A 153 16.05 -3.22 -18.58
CA GLN A 153 17.29 -3.08 -17.84
C GLN A 153 16.98 -2.56 -16.44
N LEU A 154 17.55 -3.16 -15.41
CA LEU A 154 17.32 -2.84 -14.01
C LEU A 154 18.66 -2.41 -13.40
N THR A 155 18.80 -1.14 -13.05
CA THR A 155 20.04 -0.64 -12.42
C THR A 155 19.82 -0.37 -10.94
N VAL A 156 20.37 -1.18 -10.04
CA VAL A 156 20.36 -0.96 -8.59
C VAL A 156 21.36 0.14 -8.24
N LEU A 157 20.90 1.37 -8.02
CA LEU A 157 21.82 2.49 -7.73
C LEU A 157 22.37 2.44 -6.31
N ASN A 158 21.55 2.19 -5.30
CA ASN A 158 22.02 1.99 -3.92
C ASN A 158 21.08 1.04 -3.19
N LEU A 159 21.65 0.01 -2.57
CA LEU A 159 20.94 -1.04 -1.85
C LEU A 159 21.66 -1.33 -0.54
N GLU A 160 20.96 -1.15 0.59
CA GLU A 160 21.42 -1.56 1.90
C GLU A 160 20.30 -2.36 2.60
N ILE A 161 20.55 -3.65 2.78
CA ILE A 161 19.68 -4.62 3.45
C ILE A 161 20.52 -5.32 4.53
N GLU A 162 19.91 -5.77 5.63
CA GLU A 162 20.60 -6.61 6.62
C GLU A 162 21.36 -7.75 5.93
N TYR A 163 22.67 -7.84 6.19
CA TYR A 163 23.50 -8.90 5.63
C TYR A 163 23.37 -10.18 6.46
N GLU A 164 23.05 -11.27 5.79
CA GLU A 164 23.16 -12.63 6.33
C GLU A 164 23.59 -13.59 5.23
N THR A 165 24.27 -14.67 5.63
CA THR A 165 24.60 -15.79 4.76
C THR A 165 23.35 -16.31 4.05
N ASN A 166 23.37 -16.33 2.72
CA ASN A 166 22.24 -16.73 1.86
C ASN A 166 20.97 -15.86 1.97
N CYS A 167 21.05 -14.68 2.62
CA CYS A 167 19.95 -13.74 2.78
C CYS A 167 18.70 -14.41 3.40
N LEU A 168 18.90 -15.05 4.56
CA LEU A 168 17.85 -15.82 5.24
C LEU A 168 16.87 -14.94 6.04
N TYR A 169 17.29 -13.73 6.41
CA TYR A 169 16.45 -12.74 7.11
C TYR A 169 15.83 -11.79 6.08
N ASP A 170 16.45 -10.63 5.88
CA ASP A 170 15.97 -9.66 4.90
C ASP A 170 16.51 -9.99 3.50
N SER A 171 15.67 -9.83 2.47
CA SER A 171 16.10 -10.07 1.10
C SER A 171 15.31 -9.30 0.06
N LEU A 172 15.99 -8.91 -1.02
CA LEU A 172 15.39 -8.42 -2.27
C LEU A 172 15.57 -9.49 -3.35
N ASN A 173 14.46 -10.06 -3.81
CA ASN A 173 14.41 -11.09 -4.84
C ASN A 173 13.89 -10.47 -6.14
N ILE A 174 14.59 -10.70 -7.25
CA ILE A 174 14.25 -10.17 -8.57
C ILE A 174 14.02 -11.34 -9.51
N TYR A 175 12.83 -11.42 -10.08
CA TYR A 175 12.37 -12.51 -10.94
C TYR A 175 12.10 -12.02 -12.37
N ASP A 176 12.56 -12.78 -13.35
CA ASP A 176 12.36 -12.55 -14.80
C ASP A 176 10.99 -13.05 -15.26
N GLY A 177 9.95 -12.32 -14.90
CA GLY A 177 8.58 -12.67 -15.26
C GLY A 177 7.53 -12.01 -14.36
N LYS A 178 6.33 -12.58 -14.34
CA LYS A 178 5.13 -11.95 -13.73
C LYS A 178 5.00 -12.19 -12.24
N ASN A 179 5.70 -13.16 -11.66
CA ASN A 179 5.50 -13.61 -10.28
C ASN A 179 6.70 -14.42 -9.74
N GLU A 180 6.61 -14.80 -8.47
CA GLU A 180 7.60 -15.59 -7.70
C GLU A 180 7.91 -16.98 -8.29
N SER A 181 7.10 -17.49 -9.23
CA SER A 181 7.36 -18.77 -9.94
C SER A 181 8.24 -18.59 -11.17
N SER A 182 8.60 -17.36 -11.54
CA SER A 182 9.47 -17.06 -12.68
C SER A 182 10.94 -17.28 -12.32
N LEU A 183 11.85 -17.16 -13.30
CA LEU A 183 13.29 -17.35 -13.06
C LEU A 183 13.81 -16.29 -12.07
N LEU A 184 14.40 -16.72 -10.95
CA LEU A 184 15.09 -15.81 -10.02
C LEU A 184 16.40 -15.33 -10.66
N LEU A 185 16.48 -14.05 -11.03
CA LEU A 185 17.69 -13.43 -11.58
C LEU A 185 18.70 -13.10 -10.49
N ALA A 186 18.21 -12.57 -9.38
CA ALA A 186 19.06 -12.14 -8.28
C ALA A 186 18.33 -12.22 -6.94
N LYS A 187 19.10 -12.53 -5.89
CA LYS A 187 18.72 -12.41 -4.50
C LYS A 187 19.78 -11.59 -3.79
N TYR A 188 19.39 -10.46 -3.22
CA TYR A 188 20.31 -9.52 -2.57
C TYR A 188 20.01 -9.34 -1.08
N CYS A 189 21.09 -9.22 -0.32
CA CYS A 189 21.16 -8.74 1.06
C CYS A 189 22.57 -8.18 1.33
N GLY A 190 22.73 -7.27 2.28
CA GLY A 190 23.97 -6.48 2.40
C GLY A 190 23.96 -5.23 1.53
N SER A 191 25.14 -4.79 1.08
CA SER A 191 25.33 -3.51 0.38
C SER A 191 25.72 -3.68 -1.08
N TYR A 192 24.96 -3.07 -2.00
CA TYR A 192 25.24 -3.05 -3.44
C TYR A 192 25.09 -1.65 -4.02
N THR A 193 25.83 -1.33 -5.08
CA THR A 193 25.82 -0.01 -5.72
C THR A 193 26.16 -0.17 -7.20
N ASN A 194 25.34 0.43 -8.06
CA ASN A 194 25.46 0.38 -9.53
C ASN A 194 25.46 -1.04 -10.13
N GLU A 195 24.73 -1.98 -9.53
CA GLU A 195 24.53 -3.30 -10.13
C GLU A 195 23.51 -3.23 -11.26
N VAL A 196 23.78 -3.90 -12.38
CA VAL A 196 22.91 -3.89 -13.56
C VAL A 196 22.45 -5.31 -13.86
N LEU A 197 21.14 -5.47 -14.02
CA LEU A 197 20.50 -6.72 -14.45
C LEU A 197 19.69 -6.45 -15.71
N ASN A 198 19.68 -7.41 -16.64
CA ASN A 198 18.85 -7.33 -17.84
C ASN A 198 17.84 -8.47 -17.81
N SER A 199 16.56 -8.16 -18.04
CA SER A 199 15.51 -9.16 -18.18
C SER A 199 15.58 -9.85 -19.56
N THR A 200 15.04 -11.05 -19.64
CA THR A 200 14.71 -11.71 -20.91
C THR A 200 13.21 -11.69 -21.18
N SER A 201 12.40 -11.43 -20.14
CA SER A 201 10.97 -11.16 -20.23
C SER A 201 10.67 -9.67 -20.34
N ASN A 202 9.46 -9.34 -20.79
CA ASN A 202 8.88 -8.00 -20.67
C ASN A 202 8.24 -7.73 -19.29
N PHE A 203 8.45 -8.62 -18.32
CA PHE A 203 8.05 -8.44 -16.93
C PHE A 203 9.24 -8.62 -16.00
N LEU A 204 9.35 -7.77 -15.00
CA LEU A 204 10.12 -8.06 -13.79
C LEU A 204 9.19 -8.05 -12.59
N PHE A 205 9.28 -9.10 -11.77
CA PHE A 205 8.63 -9.18 -10.49
C PHE A 205 9.71 -9.05 -9.42
N ILE A 206 9.62 -8.03 -8.59
CA ILE A 206 10.60 -7.72 -7.55
C ILE A 206 9.91 -7.84 -6.21
N GLN A 207 10.52 -8.55 -5.26
CA GLN A 207 9.97 -8.78 -3.95
C GLN A 207 10.99 -8.50 -2.87
N PHE A 208 10.64 -7.58 -1.98
CA PHE A 208 11.39 -7.34 -0.75
C PHE A 208 10.67 -7.99 0.42
N THR A 209 11.41 -8.67 1.29
CA THR A 209 10.90 -9.22 2.55
C THR A 209 11.84 -8.85 3.69
N SER A 210 11.28 -8.48 4.84
CA SER A 210 12.05 -8.23 6.07
C SER A 210 11.55 -9.07 7.26
N ASP A 211 12.46 -9.41 8.16
CA ASP A 211 12.20 -10.20 9.36
C ASP A 211 11.75 -9.34 10.56
N THR A 212 11.77 -9.89 11.78
CA THR A 212 11.35 -9.18 13.00
C THR A 212 12.30 -8.08 13.48
N SER A 213 13.55 -8.04 13.00
CA SER A 213 14.59 -7.13 13.47
C SER A 213 14.90 -6.02 12.45
N GLY A 214 14.24 -4.88 12.60
CA GLY A 214 14.47 -3.73 11.71
C GLY A 214 15.83 -3.06 11.98
N LYS A 215 16.89 -3.42 11.24
CA LYS A 215 18.14 -2.66 11.21
C LYS A 215 18.69 -2.38 9.80
N LEU A 216 18.82 -1.07 9.54
CA LEU A 216 19.58 -0.34 8.50
C LEU A 216 18.93 -0.19 7.10
N LYS A 217 19.30 0.89 6.39
CA LYS A 217 18.39 1.88 5.75
C LYS A 217 18.84 2.23 4.32
N ILE A 218 17.86 2.46 3.42
CA ILE A 218 17.93 3.10 2.06
C ILE A 218 18.02 2.12 0.87
N HIS A 219 17.02 2.23 -0.02
CA HIS A 219 17.12 1.87 -1.44
C HIS A 219 16.72 3.10 -2.27
N ARG A 220 17.59 3.59 -3.16
CA ARG A 220 17.16 4.54 -4.19
C ARG A 220 17.54 4.01 -5.56
N LEU A 221 16.55 4.10 -6.45
CA LEU A 221 16.60 4.01 -7.90
C LEU A 221 17.09 2.65 -8.39
N ILE A 222 16.12 1.77 -8.60
CA ILE A 222 16.17 0.96 -9.82
C ILE A 222 15.85 1.89 -10.99
N LYS A 223 16.82 2.20 -11.85
CA LYS A 223 16.51 2.82 -13.14
C LYS A 223 16.13 1.73 -14.12
N LYS A 224 14.95 1.86 -14.71
CA LYS A 224 14.59 1.14 -15.92
C LYS A 224 14.86 1.99 -17.15
N GLU A 225 15.63 1.42 -18.07
CA GLU A 225 15.81 1.87 -19.46
C GLU A 225 15.31 0.79 -20.43
#